data_AF-R7SVP6-F1
#
_entry.id   AF-R7SVP6-F1
#
_cell.length_a   1.000
_cell.length_b   1.000
_cell.length_c   1.000
_cell.angle_alpha   90.00
_cell.angle_beta   90.00
_cell.angle_gamma   90.00
#
_symmetry.space_group_name_H-M   'P 1'
#
loop_
_entity.id
_entity.type
_entity.pdbx_description
1 polymer ?
#
loop_
_entity_poly.entity_id
_entity_poly.type
_entity_poly.pdbx_seq_one_letter_code
_entity_poly.pdbx_strand_id
1 'polypeptide(L)'
;MRTAGTAPPNKRPRISIEEQQASPAKDKTAQSLWLRRTSSSVSTAALAKHSPVFHDMFSIPQAPSPAFDTAASNFNPSCPVIYLTDSPEDLRHVLRASSLPERPSSEWRSNPYLDVTSQSPSSTYRHLRAQTPSFHVVSLWIRLGHKYQFEKLVEEGLRYLRRAYPTRLTSSHPLYSDVYKDSTPIREDRPKDYIKQSAIAVVNLARLTENHALLPLALLECCKLGETIMQGFEREDGTREHLAVEDLGRCFAVKNKLILRNVDAALKVFERARIDYEPWGEDGECYDEESCTRSLKNTRRKFSAISPTHLVRADSLLAENGEETYRSRNLCLNCSIYVGALVDKQRAKFWNAFPSKRR
;
A
#
# COMPACT_ATOMS: atom_id res chain seq x y z
N MET A 1 32.16 -32.62 68.24
CA MET A 1 32.84 -32.37 66.96
C MET A 1 32.54 -33.51 66.00
N ARG A 2 31.54 -33.33 65.13
CA ARG A 2 31.26 -34.22 63.99
C ARG A 2 30.91 -33.34 62.80
N THR A 3 31.61 -33.62 61.72
CA THR A 3 31.73 -32.88 60.48
C THR A 3 30.42 -32.91 59.67
N ALA A 4 30.03 -31.76 59.13
CA ALA A 4 28.83 -31.57 58.32
C ALA A 4 28.90 -32.37 57.02
N GLY A 5 27.91 -33.22 56.80
CA GLY A 5 27.67 -33.94 55.56
C GLY A 5 27.06 -33.03 54.50
N THR A 6 27.66 -33.07 53.31
CA THR A 6 27.23 -32.42 52.07
C THR A 6 25.86 -32.94 51.61
N ALA A 7 24.88 -32.05 51.48
CA ALA A 7 23.59 -32.32 50.84
C ALA A 7 23.71 -32.22 49.30
N PRO A 8 22.99 -33.07 48.54
CA PRO A 8 23.05 -33.10 47.08
C PRO A 8 22.29 -31.91 46.45
N PRO A 9 22.63 -31.48 45.21
CA PRO A 9 22.02 -30.34 44.57
C PRO A 9 20.54 -30.61 44.24
N ASN A 10 19.68 -29.64 44.57
CA ASN A 10 18.25 -29.68 44.30
C ASN A 10 17.97 -29.92 42.81
N LYS A 11 17.13 -30.94 42.55
CA LYS A 11 16.58 -31.24 41.22
C LYS A 11 15.83 -30.01 40.69
N ARG A 12 16.11 -29.63 39.44
CA ARG A 12 15.37 -28.59 38.70
C ARG A 12 13.88 -28.95 38.66
N PRO A 13 12.95 -28.01 38.90
CA PRO A 13 11.54 -28.27 38.69
C PRO A 13 11.29 -28.48 37.18
N ARG A 14 10.57 -29.56 36.87
CA ARG A 14 10.09 -29.92 35.54
C ARG A 14 9.05 -28.87 35.15
N ILE A 15 9.39 -27.97 34.22
CA ILE A 15 8.42 -27.05 33.61
C ILE A 15 7.51 -27.92 32.73
N SER A 16 6.31 -28.17 33.23
CA SER A 16 5.18 -28.61 32.42
C SER A 16 4.93 -27.52 31.38
N ILE A 17 5.05 -27.89 30.12
CA ILE A 17 4.58 -27.10 28.98
C ILE A 17 3.06 -27.05 29.12
N GLU A 18 2.55 -26.03 29.77
CA GLU A 18 1.17 -25.61 29.58
C GLU A 18 1.09 -25.02 28.17
N GLU A 19 0.49 -25.81 27.28
CA GLU A 19 -0.07 -25.31 26.03
C GLU A 19 -0.90 -24.06 26.35
N GLN A 20 -0.38 -22.89 25.97
CA GLN A 20 -1.20 -21.70 25.82
C GLN A 20 -2.21 -21.99 24.70
N GLN A 21 -3.34 -22.55 25.11
CA GLN A 21 -4.55 -22.60 24.31
C GLN A 21 -4.87 -21.15 23.92
N ALA A 22 -4.60 -20.85 22.65
CA ALA A 22 -5.21 -19.72 21.99
C ALA A 22 -6.72 -19.88 22.14
N SER A 23 -7.33 -18.92 22.83
CA SER A 23 -8.78 -18.81 22.97
C SER A 23 -9.42 -18.96 21.57
N PRO A 24 -10.45 -19.80 21.39
CA PRO A 24 -11.07 -19.96 20.08
C PRO A 24 -11.64 -18.62 19.66
N ALA A 25 -11.22 -18.16 18.48
CA ALA A 25 -11.83 -17.04 17.80
C ALA A 25 -13.34 -17.27 17.75
N LYS A 26 -14.11 -16.26 18.19
CA LYS A 26 -15.57 -16.23 18.11
C LYS A 26 -16.03 -16.81 16.77
N ASP A 27 -16.97 -17.74 16.83
CA ASP A 27 -17.64 -18.37 15.69
C ASP A 27 -17.80 -17.40 14.52
N LYS A 28 -17.01 -17.64 13.46
CA LYS A 28 -17.30 -17.09 12.14
C LYS A 28 -18.50 -17.86 11.62
N THR A 29 -19.69 -17.43 12.02
CA THR A 29 -20.95 -17.91 11.45
C THR A 29 -20.87 -17.77 9.93
N ALA A 30 -20.97 -18.87 9.20
CA ALA A 30 -21.19 -18.83 7.75
C ALA A 30 -22.55 -18.17 7.53
N GLN A 31 -22.57 -17.01 6.87
CA GLN A 31 -23.78 -16.22 6.69
C GLN A 31 -24.35 -16.46 5.29
N SER A 32 -25.64 -16.77 5.20
CA SER A 32 -26.33 -17.13 3.96
C SER A 32 -26.60 -15.88 3.09
N LEU A 33 -26.20 -15.91 1.81
CA LEU A 33 -26.59 -14.90 0.83
C LEU A 33 -27.84 -15.36 0.07
N TRP A 34 -28.90 -14.56 0.10
CA TRP A 34 -30.15 -14.82 -0.63
C TRP A 34 -30.12 -14.12 -1.99
N LEU A 35 -30.08 -14.87 -3.09
CA LEU A 35 -30.13 -14.33 -4.45
C LEU A 35 -31.55 -14.50 -5.02
N ARG A 36 -32.37 -13.44 -4.90
CA ARG A 36 -33.76 -13.41 -5.41
C ARG A 36 -33.79 -13.16 -6.92
N ARG A 37 -34.70 -13.80 -7.64
CA ARG A 37 -35.08 -13.39 -9.00
C ARG A 37 -36.17 -12.29 -8.86
N THR A 38 -35.74 -11.03 -9.01
CA THR A 38 -36.49 -9.75 -9.09
C THR A 38 -37.04 -9.05 -7.83
N SER A 39 -36.95 -7.70 -7.92
CA SER A 39 -37.48 -6.53 -7.18
C SER A 39 -36.65 -5.87 -6.05
N SER A 40 -35.71 -6.58 -5.42
CA SER A 40 -34.60 -5.98 -4.63
C SER A 40 -33.27 -6.72 -4.87
N SER A 41 -33.20 -7.37 -6.03
CA SER A 41 -32.38 -8.54 -6.36
C SER A 41 -31.04 -8.23 -7.03
N VAL A 42 -29.99 -8.89 -6.57
CA VAL A 42 -28.80 -9.13 -7.40
C VAL A 42 -29.14 -10.17 -8.46
N SER A 43 -28.82 -9.86 -9.72
CA SER A 43 -28.96 -10.80 -10.83
C SER A 43 -27.88 -11.89 -10.74
N THR A 44 -28.27 -13.15 -10.51
CA THR A 44 -27.38 -14.31 -10.61
C THR A 44 -26.64 -14.35 -11.95
N ALA A 45 -27.32 -13.95 -13.03
CA ALA A 45 -26.72 -13.84 -14.36
C ALA A 45 -25.62 -12.77 -14.42
N ALA A 46 -25.74 -11.67 -13.68
CA ALA A 46 -24.70 -10.64 -13.63
C ALA A 46 -23.45 -11.12 -12.88
N LEU A 47 -23.62 -11.90 -11.80
CA LEU A 47 -22.49 -12.50 -11.09
C LEU A 47 -21.81 -13.60 -11.92
N ALA A 48 -22.61 -14.53 -12.48
CA ALA A 48 -22.11 -15.61 -13.32
C ALA A 48 -21.34 -15.09 -14.55
N LYS A 49 -21.80 -13.96 -15.13
CA LYS A 49 -21.15 -13.34 -16.28
C LYS A 49 -19.73 -12.85 -16.00
N HIS A 50 -19.45 -12.41 -14.76
CA HIS A 50 -18.19 -11.74 -14.43
C HIS A 50 -17.29 -12.56 -13.49
N SER A 51 -17.78 -13.69 -12.97
CA SER A 51 -17.05 -14.60 -12.10
C SER A 51 -17.32 -16.05 -12.51
N PRO A 52 -16.28 -16.77 -12.98
CA PRO A 52 -16.37 -18.21 -13.21
C PRO A 52 -16.74 -18.99 -11.93
N VAL A 53 -16.23 -18.57 -10.77
CA VAL A 53 -16.56 -19.22 -9.49
C VAL A 53 -18.06 -19.15 -9.21
N PHE A 54 -18.69 -17.99 -9.40
CA PHE A 54 -20.13 -17.86 -9.23
C PHE A 54 -20.89 -18.62 -10.34
N HIS A 55 -20.42 -18.58 -11.58
CA HIS A 55 -20.99 -19.39 -12.66
C HIS A 55 -21.05 -20.88 -12.29
N ASP A 56 -19.95 -21.43 -11.78
CA ASP A 56 -19.86 -22.83 -11.39
C ASP A 56 -20.73 -23.11 -10.16
N MET A 57 -20.71 -22.24 -9.14
CA MET A 57 -21.58 -22.36 -7.96
C MET A 57 -23.08 -22.39 -8.33
N PHE A 58 -23.49 -21.64 -9.36
CA PHE A 58 -24.88 -21.67 -9.87
C PHE A 58 -25.17 -22.87 -10.77
N SER A 59 -24.15 -23.52 -11.33
CA SER A 59 -24.30 -24.67 -12.23
C SER A 59 -24.44 -25.99 -11.47
N ILE A 60 -24.02 -26.04 -10.20
CA ILE A 60 -24.15 -27.22 -9.34
C ILE A 60 -25.62 -27.41 -8.94
N PRO A 61 -26.24 -28.59 -9.21
CA PRO A 61 -27.56 -28.91 -8.71
C PRO A 61 -27.58 -28.86 -7.19
N GLN A 62 -28.37 -27.95 -6.61
CA GLN A 62 -28.55 -27.87 -5.16
C GLN A 62 -29.33 -29.11 -4.70
N ALA A 63 -28.79 -29.88 -3.75
CA ALA A 63 -29.53 -30.97 -3.12
C ALA A 63 -30.77 -30.40 -2.40
N PRO A 64 -31.91 -31.12 -2.37
CA PRO A 64 -33.07 -30.67 -1.62
C PRO A 64 -32.67 -30.49 -0.16
N SER A 65 -32.82 -29.26 0.36
CA SER A 65 -32.43 -28.90 1.72
C SER A 65 -33.13 -29.81 2.73
N PRO A 66 -32.43 -30.36 3.74
CA PRO A 66 -33.10 -30.90 4.91
C PRO A 66 -33.93 -29.78 5.54
N ALA A 67 -35.16 -30.10 5.91
CA ALA A 67 -36.09 -29.17 6.54
C ALA A 67 -35.44 -28.58 7.80
N PHE A 68 -35.03 -27.31 7.74
CA PHE A 68 -34.73 -26.54 8.94
C PHE A 68 -36.04 -26.03 9.52
N ASP A 69 -36.18 -26.20 10.83
CA ASP A 69 -37.40 -25.91 11.57
C ASP A 69 -37.95 -24.50 11.34
N THR A 70 -39.24 -24.49 11.06
CA THR A 70 -40.12 -23.40 10.70
C THR A 70 -40.25 -22.38 11.84
N ALA A 71 -39.62 -21.20 11.72
CA ALA A 71 -39.99 -20.01 12.51
C ALA A 71 -39.66 -18.64 11.89
N ALA A 72 -39.27 -18.56 10.61
CA ALA A 72 -39.11 -17.29 9.90
C ALA A 72 -39.47 -17.45 8.42
N SER A 73 -40.77 -17.56 8.14
CA SER A 73 -41.33 -17.70 6.80
C SER A 73 -41.12 -16.42 5.96
N ASN A 74 -40.10 -16.44 5.10
CA ASN A 74 -40.05 -15.69 3.84
C ASN A 74 -39.22 -16.47 2.78
N PHE A 75 -39.23 -17.80 2.88
CA PHE A 75 -38.51 -18.69 1.97
C PHE A 75 -39.35 -18.95 0.73
N ASN A 76 -38.89 -18.47 -0.44
CA ASN A 76 -39.41 -18.92 -1.72
C ASN A 76 -38.54 -20.11 -2.18
N PRO A 77 -39.08 -21.33 -2.31
CA PRO A 77 -38.32 -22.55 -2.63
C PRO A 77 -37.65 -22.54 -4.03
N SER A 78 -37.83 -21.46 -4.79
CA SER A 78 -37.32 -21.28 -6.15
C SER A 78 -36.01 -20.46 -6.24
N CYS A 79 -35.42 -20.04 -5.11
CA CYS A 79 -34.16 -19.29 -5.10
C CYS A 79 -33.01 -20.17 -4.58
N PRO A 80 -31.91 -20.33 -5.34
CA PRO A 80 -30.74 -21.06 -4.85
C PRO A 80 -30.12 -20.30 -3.68
N VAL A 81 -29.87 -21.01 -2.57
CA VAL A 81 -29.20 -20.47 -1.39
C VAL A 81 -27.72 -20.84 -1.47
N ILE A 82 -26.85 -19.84 -1.43
CA ILE A 82 -25.40 -20.06 -1.42
C ILE A 82 -24.85 -19.52 -0.10
N TYR A 83 -24.12 -20.37 0.61
CA TYR A 83 -23.42 -20.00 1.83
C TYR A 83 -22.04 -19.46 1.48
N LEU A 84 -21.77 -18.23 1.90
CA LEU A 84 -20.48 -17.57 1.71
C LEU A 84 -19.86 -17.28 3.07
N THR A 85 -18.53 -17.23 3.12
CA THR A 85 -17.76 -17.00 4.35
C THR A 85 -17.38 -15.53 4.56
N ASP A 86 -17.68 -14.66 3.60
CA ASP A 86 -17.39 -13.22 3.67
C ASP A 86 -18.53 -12.46 4.33
N SER A 87 -18.22 -11.25 4.84
CA SER A 87 -19.24 -10.41 5.47
C SER A 87 -20.30 -9.94 4.45
N PRO A 88 -21.56 -9.77 4.87
CA PRO A 88 -22.61 -9.21 4.02
C PRO A 88 -22.26 -7.82 3.48
N GLU A 89 -21.57 -7.02 4.27
CA GLU A 89 -21.03 -5.71 3.90
C GLU A 89 -20.06 -5.85 2.74
N ASP A 90 -19.07 -6.75 2.83
CA ASP A 90 -18.07 -6.97 1.79
C ASP A 90 -18.75 -7.41 0.47
N LEU A 91 -19.72 -8.32 0.58
CA LEU A 91 -20.48 -8.80 -0.56
C LEU A 91 -21.29 -7.66 -1.22
N ARG A 92 -21.94 -6.78 -0.45
CA ARG A 92 -22.70 -5.65 -1.00
C ARG A 92 -21.86 -4.77 -1.92
N HIS A 93 -20.58 -4.54 -1.60
CA HIS A 93 -19.69 -3.74 -2.43
C HIS A 93 -19.36 -4.42 -3.77
N VAL A 94 -19.07 -5.72 -3.76
CA VAL A 94 -18.85 -6.49 -5.01
C VAL A 94 -20.12 -6.54 -5.85
N LEU A 95 -21.26 -6.76 -5.21
CA LEU A 95 -22.56 -6.81 -5.86
C LEU A 95 -22.85 -5.47 -6.54
N ARG A 96 -22.69 -4.34 -5.84
CA ARG A 96 -22.83 -3.00 -6.42
C ARG A 96 -21.90 -2.76 -7.62
N ALA A 97 -20.64 -3.18 -7.52
CA ALA A 97 -19.71 -3.05 -8.64
C ALA A 97 -20.16 -3.88 -9.86
N SER A 98 -20.67 -5.10 -9.64
CA SER A 98 -21.10 -6.02 -10.69
C SER A 98 -22.49 -5.72 -11.29
N SER A 99 -23.36 -5.02 -10.55
CA SER A 99 -24.77 -4.84 -10.91
C SER A 99 -25.13 -3.47 -11.48
N LEU A 100 -24.22 -2.50 -11.44
CA LEU A 100 -24.52 -1.14 -11.91
C LEU A 100 -24.48 -1.08 -13.46
N PRO A 101 -25.55 -0.58 -14.12
CA PRO A 101 -25.52 -0.31 -15.55
C PRO A 101 -24.48 0.78 -15.86
N GLU A 102 -23.87 0.71 -17.04
CA GLU A 102 -22.94 1.75 -17.52
C GLU A 102 -23.68 3.09 -17.59
N ARG A 103 -23.38 4.02 -16.68
CA ARG A 103 -23.94 5.38 -16.73
C ARG A 103 -23.32 6.18 -17.88
N PRO A 104 -24.10 7.02 -18.57
CA PRO A 104 -23.60 7.86 -19.66
C PRO A 104 -22.53 8.84 -19.18
N SER A 105 -21.56 9.13 -20.05
CA SER A 105 -20.35 9.92 -19.77
C SER A 105 -20.59 11.39 -19.35
N SER A 106 -21.80 11.91 -19.51
CA SER A 106 -22.14 13.33 -19.33
C SER A 106 -22.47 13.76 -17.90
N GLU A 107 -22.67 12.83 -16.96
CA GLU A 107 -23.08 13.14 -15.57
C GLU A 107 -21.95 13.02 -14.53
N TRP A 108 -20.72 12.71 -14.95
CA TRP A 108 -19.63 12.44 -14.02
C TRP A 108 -19.00 13.75 -13.52
N ARG A 109 -18.90 13.91 -12.19
CA ARG A 109 -18.01 14.92 -11.58
C ARG A 109 -16.57 14.57 -11.94
N SER A 110 -15.78 15.59 -12.30
CA SER A 110 -14.37 15.46 -12.66
C SER A 110 -13.59 14.73 -11.55
N ASN A 111 -13.23 13.47 -11.79
CA ASN A 111 -12.36 12.75 -10.89
C ASN A 111 -10.90 13.11 -11.23
N PRO A 112 -10.12 13.69 -10.30
CA PRO A 112 -8.69 13.97 -10.55
C PRO A 112 -7.84 12.71 -10.80
N TYR A 113 -8.42 11.52 -10.62
CA TYR A 113 -7.81 10.21 -10.91
C TYR A 113 -8.11 9.69 -12.33
N LEU A 114 -8.98 10.35 -13.11
CA LEU A 114 -9.28 10.00 -14.49
C LEU A 114 -8.20 10.57 -15.41
N ASP A 115 -7.31 9.71 -15.90
CA ASP A 115 -6.44 10.04 -17.03
C ASP A 115 -7.30 10.05 -18.30
N VAL A 116 -7.67 11.26 -18.74
CA VAL A 116 -8.51 11.53 -19.92
C VAL A 116 -7.85 10.99 -21.21
N THR A 117 -6.56 10.67 -21.19
CA THR A 117 -5.83 10.21 -22.38
C THR A 117 -5.88 8.70 -22.61
N SER A 118 -6.29 7.90 -21.61
CA SER A 118 -6.45 6.45 -21.79
C SER A 118 -7.81 6.12 -22.43
N GLN A 119 -7.89 6.29 -23.75
CA GLN A 119 -8.98 5.74 -24.56
C GLN A 119 -8.92 4.20 -24.52
N SER A 120 -9.38 3.59 -23.43
CA SER A 120 -9.69 2.16 -23.38
C SER A 120 -11.18 1.99 -23.73
N PRO A 121 -11.50 1.48 -24.93
CA PRO A 121 -12.88 1.24 -25.32
C PRO A 121 -13.41 0.03 -24.51
N SER A 122 -14.57 0.19 -23.89
CA SER A 122 -15.31 -0.87 -23.19
C SER A 122 -14.65 -1.47 -21.93
N SER A 123 -14.74 -0.75 -20.79
CA SER A 123 -14.50 -1.39 -19.48
C SER A 123 -15.79 -1.40 -18.67
N THR A 124 -16.28 -2.60 -18.37
CA THR A 124 -17.48 -2.96 -17.59
C THR A 124 -17.59 -2.26 -16.21
N TYR A 125 -16.56 -1.55 -15.76
CA TYR A 125 -16.51 -0.83 -14.48
C TYR A 125 -16.21 0.67 -14.61
N ARG A 126 -16.50 1.30 -15.76
CA ARG A 126 -16.24 2.74 -15.98
C ARG A 126 -16.85 3.65 -14.90
N HIS A 127 -17.96 3.23 -14.29
CA HIS A 127 -18.60 3.93 -13.17
C HIS A 127 -17.78 3.94 -11.88
N LEU A 128 -16.95 2.91 -11.65
CA LEU A 128 -16.01 2.87 -10.51
C LEU A 128 -14.92 3.93 -10.68
N ARG A 129 -14.49 4.19 -11.94
CA ARG A 129 -13.48 5.21 -12.28
C ARG A 129 -13.91 6.63 -12.02
N ALA A 130 -15.21 6.91 -11.95
CA ALA A 130 -15.72 8.23 -11.64
C ALA A 130 -15.71 8.55 -10.13
N GLN A 131 -15.30 7.60 -9.30
CA GLN A 131 -15.25 7.74 -7.85
C GLN A 131 -13.80 7.76 -7.34
N THR A 132 -13.61 8.37 -6.17
CA THR A 132 -12.40 8.24 -5.35
C THR A 132 -12.69 7.22 -4.24
N PRO A 133 -12.56 5.90 -4.51
CA PRO A 133 -12.88 4.87 -3.54
C PRO A 133 -11.93 4.91 -2.36
N SER A 134 -12.46 4.63 -1.16
CA SER A 134 -11.63 4.41 0.03
C SER A 134 -10.70 3.21 -0.17
N PHE A 135 -9.63 3.16 0.61
CA PHE A 135 -8.71 2.04 0.62
C PHE A 135 -9.43 0.73 0.99
N HIS A 136 -10.39 0.76 1.91
CA HIS A 136 -11.20 -0.40 2.27
C HIS A 136 -11.94 -0.99 1.08
N VAL A 137 -12.58 -0.15 0.27
CA VAL A 137 -13.29 -0.58 -0.95
C VAL A 137 -12.31 -1.16 -1.97
N VAL A 138 -11.14 -0.56 -2.18
CA VAL A 138 -10.13 -1.09 -3.10
C VAL A 138 -9.54 -2.41 -2.61
N SER A 139 -9.23 -2.52 -1.32
CA SER A 139 -8.76 -3.76 -0.69
C SER A 139 -9.80 -4.87 -0.86
N LEU A 140 -11.08 -4.57 -0.62
CA LEU A 140 -12.19 -5.49 -0.80
C LEU A 140 -12.33 -5.96 -2.25
N TRP A 141 -12.28 -5.05 -3.23
CA TRP A 141 -12.30 -5.39 -4.66
C TRP A 141 -11.22 -6.39 -5.04
N ILE A 142 -10.01 -6.19 -4.53
CA ILE A 142 -8.89 -7.10 -4.80
C ILE A 142 -9.08 -8.42 -4.08
N ARG A 143 -9.40 -8.43 -2.77
CA ARG A 143 -9.57 -9.67 -1.98
C ARG A 143 -10.68 -10.55 -2.54
N LEU A 144 -11.89 -10.01 -2.65
CA LEU A 144 -13.04 -10.78 -3.13
C LEU A 144 -12.97 -11.02 -4.62
N GLY A 145 -12.44 -10.07 -5.40
CA GLY A 145 -12.20 -10.27 -6.81
C GLY A 145 -11.22 -11.41 -7.06
N HIS A 146 -10.16 -11.55 -6.26
CA HIS A 146 -9.23 -12.66 -6.36
C HIS A 146 -9.87 -13.98 -5.91
N LYS A 147 -10.58 -13.98 -4.76
CA LYS A 147 -11.26 -15.17 -4.22
C LYS A 147 -12.31 -15.74 -5.18
N TYR A 148 -13.09 -14.88 -5.82
CA TYR A 148 -14.18 -15.27 -6.72
C TYR A 148 -13.84 -15.06 -8.21
N GLN A 149 -12.58 -14.81 -8.56
CA GLN A 149 -12.13 -14.63 -9.94
C GLN A 149 -12.86 -13.53 -10.74
N PHE A 150 -13.18 -12.40 -10.10
CA PHE A 150 -13.56 -11.17 -10.81
C PHE A 150 -12.31 -10.43 -11.30
N GLU A 151 -11.63 -10.96 -12.32
CA GLU A 151 -10.33 -10.45 -12.81
C GLU A 151 -10.35 -8.95 -13.11
N LYS A 152 -11.39 -8.47 -13.80
CA LYS A 152 -11.55 -7.05 -14.13
C LYS A 152 -11.68 -6.17 -12.88
N LEU A 153 -12.29 -6.68 -11.80
CA LEU A 153 -12.43 -5.95 -10.54
C LEU A 153 -11.10 -5.89 -9.79
N VAL A 154 -10.34 -6.98 -9.82
CA VAL A 154 -8.96 -7.04 -9.28
C VAL A 154 -8.06 -6.05 -9.98
N GLU A 155 -8.04 -6.04 -11.32
CA GLU A 155 -7.20 -5.13 -12.09
C GLU A 155 -7.59 -3.67 -11.85
N GLU A 156 -8.88 -3.39 -11.68
CA GLU A 156 -9.36 -2.07 -11.33
C GLU A 156 -8.87 -1.66 -9.93
N GLY A 157 -8.92 -2.53 -8.92
CA GLY A 157 -8.33 -2.24 -7.61
C GLY A 157 -6.81 -2.01 -7.69
N LEU A 158 -6.08 -2.86 -8.42
CA LEU A 158 -4.63 -2.75 -8.59
C LEU A 158 -4.22 -1.45 -9.27
N ARG A 159 -5.01 -0.94 -10.21
CA ARG A 159 -4.76 0.37 -10.84
C ARG A 159 -4.80 1.52 -9.84
N TYR A 160 -5.74 1.52 -8.88
CA TYR A 160 -5.74 2.52 -7.79
C TYR A 160 -4.49 2.36 -6.90
N LEU A 161 -4.13 1.12 -6.55
CA LEU A 161 -2.91 0.86 -5.76
C LEU A 161 -1.64 1.29 -6.48
N ARG A 162 -1.48 1.03 -7.78
CA ARG A 162 -0.28 1.41 -8.57
C ARG A 162 -0.09 2.92 -8.65
N ARG A 163 -1.16 3.72 -8.54
CA ARG A 163 -1.06 5.19 -8.48
C ARG A 163 -0.63 5.67 -7.09
N ALA A 164 -1.14 5.06 -6.03
CA ALA A 164 -0.74 5.37 -4.64
C ALA A 164 0.64 4.77 -4.28
N TYR A 165 1.01 3.66 -4.89
CA TYR A 165 2.26 2.93 -4.70
C TYR A 165 2.98 2.79 -6.05
N PRO A 166 3.64 3.87 -6.52
CA PRO A 166 4.30 3.88 -7.81
C PRO A 166 5.33 2.76 -7.91
N THR A 167 5.34 2.11 -9.07
CA THR A 167 6.25 0.98 -9.36
C THR A 167 7.63 1.43 -9.86
N ARG A 168 7.77 2.74 -10.13
CA ARG A 168 8.99 3.41 -10.58
C ARG A 168 9.03 4.80 -9.94
N LEU A 169 10.22 5.28 -9.58
CA LEU A 169 10.37 6.69 -9.23
C LEU A 169 10.29 7.53 -10.51
N THR A 170 9.37 8.49 -10.54
CA THR A 170 9.37 9.53 -11.56
C THR A 170 10.35 10.63 -11.14
N SER A 171 11.36 10.91 -11.97
CA SER A 171 12.21 12.09 -11.81
C SER A 171 11.47 13.30 -12.36
N SER A 172 10.72 14.03 -11.53
CA SER A 172 10.13 15.31 -11.91
C SER A 172 11.13 16.44 -11.68
N HIS A 173 12.04 16.63 -12.65
CA HIS A 173 12.60 17.97 -12.89
C HIS A 173 11.97 18.50 -14.17
N PRO A 174 10.85 19.25 -14.10
CA PRO A 174 10.46 20.06 -15.23
C PRO A 174 11.59 21.07 -15.44
N LEU A 175 12.26 21.02 -16.60
CA LEU A 175 13.29 22.00 -16.97
C LEU A 175 12.77 23.47 -16.95
N TYR A 176 11.45 23.69 -16.86
CA TYR A 176 10.80 24.99 -17.04
C TYR A 176 9.43 25.10 -16.31
N SER A 177 9.31 24.76 -15.02
CA SER A 177 8.07 25.14 -14.30
C SER A 177 8.34 25.86 -12.97
N ASP A 178 7.64 26.99 -12.79
CA ASP A 178 7.66 27.84 -11.59
C ASP A 178 7.09 27.17 -10.32
N VAL A 179 6.86 25.86 -10.36
CA VAL A 179 6.22 25.11 -9.29
C VAL A 179 7.21 24.10 -8.73
N TYR A 180 8.16 24.62 -7.93
CA TYR A 180 9.05 23.86 -7.03
C TYR A 180 8.32 22.95 -6.01
N LYS A 181 7.00 22.85 -6.05
CA LYS A 181 6.17 22.09 -5.10
C LYS A 181 5.96 20.63 -5.50
N ASP A 182 6.17 20.23 -6.76
CA ASP A 182 5.88 18.86 -7.27
C ASP A 182 7.12 18.00 -7.58
N SER A 183 8.28 18.36 -7.01
CA SER A 183 9.57 17.68 -7.27
C SER A 183 9.82 16.43 -6.40
N THR A 184 8.83 15.97 -5.65
CA THR A 184 8.94 14.78 -4.79
C THR A 184 8.75 13.52 -5.65
N PRO A 185 9.60 12.49 -5.48
CA PRO A 185 9.53 11.27 -6.28
C PRO A 185 8.30 10.41 -5.93
N ILE A 186 7.67 10.67 -4.78
CA ILE A 186 6.40 10.11 -4.35
C ILE A 186 5.39 11.25 -4.30
N ARG A 187 4.25 11.08 -4.99
CA ARG A 187 3.24 12.13 -5.10
C ARG A 187 2.68 12.53 -3.74
N GLU A 188 2.51 13.84 -3.52
CA GLU A 188 1.91 14.37 -2.29
C GLU A 188 0.38 14.18 -2.26
N ASP A 189 -0.25 14.02 -3.42
CA ASP A 189 -1.71 13.88 -3.57
C ASP A 189 -2.25 12.47 -3.28
N ARG A 190 -1.43 11.58 -2.70
CA ARG A 190 -1.88 10.24 -2.31
C ARG A 190 -3.02 10.33 -1.28
N PRO A 191 -4.10 9.55 -1.45
CA PRO A 191 -5.17 9.51 -0.44
C PRO A 191 -4.63 9.14 0.93
N LYS A 192 -5.04 9.88 1.97
CA LYS A 192 -4.54 9.70 3.34
C LYS A 192 -4.89 8.33 3.94
N ASP A 193 -5.94 7.69 3.44
CA ASP A 193 -6.37 6.35 3.82
C ASP A 193 -5.57 5.23 3.13
N TYR A 194 -4.82 5.55 2.06
CA TYR A 194 -3.96 4.59 1.35
C TYR A 194 -2.55 4.52 1.93
N ILE A 195 -2.24 5.32 2.96
CA ILE A 195 -0.93 5.37 3.64
C ILE A 195 -1.05 4.95 5.11
N LYS A 196 0.09 4.83 5.81
CA LYS A 196 0.18 4.35 7.20
C LYS A 196 -0.19 2.86 7.30
N GLN A 197 -1.10 2.48 8.20
CA GLN A 197 -1.40 1.06 8.50
C GLN A 197 -1.98 0.32 7.29
N SER A 198 -2.63 1.00 6.34
CA SER A 198 -3.09 0.36 5.09
C SER A 198 -1.94 -0.18 4.24
N ALA A 199 -0.70 0.30 4.42
CA ALA A 199 0.48 -0.28 3.77
C ALA A 199 0.66 -1.78 4.12
N ILE A 200 0.24 -2.22 5.31
CA ILE A 200 0.23 -3.63 5.72
C ILE A 200 -0.65 -4.43 4.75
N ALA A 201 -1.88 -3.97 4.54
CA ALA A 201 -2.79 -4.59 3.60
C ALA A 201 -2.25 -4.50 2.16
N VAL A 202 -1.60 -3.41 1.76
CA VAL A 202 -0.98 -3.30 0.41
C VAL A 202 0.10 -4.36 0.20
N VAL A 203 0.96 -4.61 1.20
CA VAL A 203 1.97 -5.69 1.12
C VAL A 203 1.26 -7.03 0.90
N ASN A 204 0.27 -7.35 1.72
CA ASN A 204 -0.44 -8.62 1.62
C ASN A 204 -1.21 -8.77 0.31
N LEU A 205 -1.86 -7.71 -0.20
CA LEU A 205 -2.53 -7.71 -1.51
C LEU A 205 -1.53 -7.88 -2.66
N ALA A 206 -0.36 -7.25 -2.56
CA ALA A 206 0.72 -7.41 -3.54
C ALA A 206 1.28 -8.83 -3.57
N ARG A 207 1.32 -9.52 -2.42
CA ARG A 207 1.66 -10.96 -2.35
C ARG A 207 0.54 -11.83 -2.90
N LEU A 208 -0.70 -11.60 -2.46
CA LEU A 208 -1.90 -12.34 -2.87
C LEU A 208 -2.07 -12.36 -4.39
N THR A 209 -1.83 -11.22 -5.04
CA THR A 209 -2.01 -11.04 -6.48
C THR A 209 -0.72 -11.13 -7.28
N GLU A 210 0.40 -11.51 -6.65
CA GLU A 210 1.74 -11.55 -7.26
C GLU A 210 2.21 -10.21 -7.89
N ASN A 211 1.59 -9.09 -7.53
CA ASN A 211 1.94 -7.75 -7.99
C ASN A 211 3.09 -7.15 -7.17
N HIS A 212 4.25 -7.84 -7.17
CA HIS A 212 5.42 -7.48 -6.38
C HIS A 212 6.04 -6.09 -6.69
N ALA A 213 5.57 -5.41 -7.74
CA ALA A 213 5.99 -4.05 -8.06
C ALA A 213 5.52 -3.01 -7.01
N LEU A 214 4.48 -3.35 -6.23
CA LEU A 214 3.94 -2.50 -5.16
C LEU A 214 4.77 -2.57 -3.87
N LEU A 215 5.55 -3.65 -3.69
CA LEU A 215 6.24 -3.96 -2.44
C LEU A 215 7.28 -2.94 -1.98
N PRO A 216 8.13 -2.33 -2.84
CA PRO A 216 9.20 -1.45 -2.37
C PRO A 216 8.69 -0.30 -1.51
N LEU A 217 7.69 0.43 -1.99
CA LEU A 217 7.11 1.54 -1.23
C LEU A 217 6.22 1.04 -0.08
N ALA A 218 5.44 -0.03 -0.28
CA ALA A 218 4.58 -0.57 0.77
C ALA A 218 5.39 -1.08 1.99
N LEU A 219 6.51 -1.77 1.76
CA LEU A 219 7.41 -2.21 2.82
C LEU A 219 8.16 -1.05 3.47
N LEU A 220 8.52 -0.01 2.70
CA LEU A 220 9.10 1.22 3.26
C LEU A 220 8.11 1.91 4.21
N GLU A 221 6.84 2.02 3.81
CA GLU A 221 5.75 2.56 4.63
C GLU A 221 5.57 1.74 5.91
N CYS A 222 5.60 0.41 5.80
CA CYS A 222 5.56 -0.48 6.97
C CYS A 222 6.75 -0.22 7.92
N CYS A 223 7.96 0.04 7.42
CA CYS A 223 9.12 0.37 8.27
C CYS A 223 8.94 1.64 9.11
N LYS A 224 8.07 2.57 8.66
CA LYS A 224 7.77 3.84 9.32
C LYS A 224 6.75 3.71 10.45
N LEU A 225 5.97 2.62 10.49
CA LEU A 225 4.90 2.43 11.47
C LEU A 225 5.39 2.28 12.92
N GLY A 226 6.65 1.91 13.12
CA GLY A 226 7.17 1.66 14.48
C GLY A 226 6.38 0.56 15.16
N GLU A 227 5.95 0.76 16.40
CA GLU A 227 5.14 -0.22 17.15
C GLU A 227 3.73 -0.44 16.58
N THR A 228 3.17 0.55 15.87
CA THR A 228 1.80 0.45 15.33
C THR A 228 1.68 -0.63 14.26
N ILE A 229 2.80 -1.13 13.71
CA ILE A 229 2.85 -2.29 12.82
C ILE A 229 2.23 -3.54 13.47
N MET A 230 2.37 -3.69 14.79
CA MET A 230 1.86 -4.84 15.54
C MET A 230 0.33 -4.78 15.71
N GLN A 231 -0.26 -3.59 15.63
CA GLN A 231 -1.71 -3.43 15.70
C GLN A 231 -2.39 -3.97 14.44
N GLY A 232 -1.68 -4.03 13.31
CA GLY A 232 -2.25 -4.44 12.04
C GLY A 232 -3.16 -3.38 11.41
N PHE A 233 -3.80 -3.75 10.31
CA PHE A 233 -4.79 -2.97 9.59
C PHE A 233 -6.19 -3.50 9.89
N GLU A 234 -7.09 -2.64 10.35
CA GLU A 234 -8.49 -2.98 10.62
C GLU A 234 -9.35 -2.78 9.36
N ARG A 235 -10.07 -3.83 8.97
CA ARG A 235 -10.98 -3.84 7.83
C ARG A 235 -12.35 -3.25 8.20
N GLU A 236 -13.21 -3.03 7.20
CA GLU A 236 -14.56 -2.50 7.43
C GLU A 236 -15.44 -3.42 8.28
N ASP A 237 -15.18 -4.73 8.24
CA ASP A 237 -15.88 -5.74 9.05
C ASP A 237 -15.33 -5.88 10.48
N GLY A 238 -14.36 -5.03 10.88
CA GLY A 238 -13.70 -5.07 12.18
C GLY A 238 -12.63 -6.15 12.32
N THR A 239 -12.43 -7.00 11.30
CA THR A 239 -11.32 -7.96 11.33
C THR A 239 -9.99 -7.27 11.09
N ARG A 240 -8.90 -7.83 11.64
CA ARG A 240 -7.56 -7.28 11.51
C ARG A 240 -6.67 -8.14 10.65
N GLU A 241 -5.85 -7.45 9.87
CA GLU A 241 -4.85 -8.02 8.98
C GLU A 241 -3.46 -7.59 9.42
N HIS A 242 -2.54 -8.55 9.53
CA HIS A 242 -1.16 -8.33 9.93
C HIS A 242 -0.22 -8.71 8.79
N LEU A 243 1.01 -8.18 8.81
CA LEU A 243 2.06 -8.65 7.92
C LEU A 243 2.38 -10.11 8.20
N ALA A 244 2.70 -10.85 7.13
CA ALA A 244 3.37 -12.14 7.27
C ALA A 244 4.65 -11.99 8.12
N VAL A 245 4.99 -13.02 8.90
CA VAL A 245 6.13 -13.00 9.82
C VAL A 245 7.43 -12.68 9.09
N GLU A 246 7.57 -13.15 7.85
CA GLU A 246 8.71 -12.93 6.98
C GLU A 246 8.83 -11.46 6.57
N ASP A 247 7.73 -10.82 6.16
CA ASP A 247 7.72 -9.41 5.76
C ASP A 247 7.88 -8.49 6.99
N LEU A 248 7.32 -8.87 8.15
CA LEU A 248 7.57 -8.20 9.42
C LEU A 248 9.07 -8.23 9.78
N GLY A 249 9.70 -9.40 9.71
CA GLY A 249 11.14 -9.56 9.93
C GLY A 249 11.98 -8.72 8.95
N ARG A 250 11.57 -8.62 7.69
CA ARG A 250 12.22 -7.75 6.68
C ARG A 250 12.13 -6.28 7.06
N CYS A 251 10.96 -5.80 7.52
CA CYS A 251 10.80 -4.42 7.96
C CYS A 251 11.77 -4.06 9.09
N PHE A 252 11.91 -4.93 10.10
CA PHE A 252 12.87 -4.71 11.19
C PHE A 252 14.33 -4.77 10.72
N ALA A 253 14.70 -5.77 9.90
CA ALA A 253 16.07 -5.96 9.44
C ALA A 253 16.57 -4.85 8.50
N VAL A 254 15.65 -4.22 7.74
CA VAL A 254 15.98 -3.26 6.68
C VAL A 254 15.89 -1.81 7.17
N LYS A 255 15.09 -1.50 8.19
CA LYS A 255 14.90 -0.12 8.68
C LYS A 255 16.21 0.64 8.93
N ASN A 256 17.12 0.08 9.73
CA ASN A 256 18.41 0.72 10.03
C ASN A 256 19.29 0.83 8.78
N LYS A 257 19.24 -0.15 7.87
CA LYS A 257 19.97 -0.11 6.60
C LYS A 257 19.47 1.01 5.70
N LEU A 258 18.15 1.26 5.66
CA LEU A 258 17.58 2.37 4.90
C LEU A 258 18.03 3.71 5.47
N ILE A 259 18.02 3.88 6.80
CA ILE A 259 18.50 5.10 7.45
C ILE A 259 19.98 5.34 7.11
N LEU A 260 20.84 4.32 7.24
CA LEU A 260 22.25 4.44 6.88
C LEU A 260 22.46 4.78 5.40
N ARG A 261 21.66 4.20 4.49
CA ARG A 261 21.70 4.55 3.05
C ARG A 261 21.26 5.98 2.79
N ASN A 262 20.29 6.51 3.54
CA ASN A 262 19.89 7.91 3.44
C ASN A 262 21.06 8.83 3.84
N VAL A 263 21.76 8.52 4.94
CA VAL A 263 22.94 9.27 5.39
C VAL A 263 24.06 9.21 4.33
N ASP A 264 24.40 8.03 3.84
CA ASP A 264 25.41 7.84 2.79
C ASP A 264 25.07 8.60 1.49
N ALA A 265 23.81 8.56 1.07
CA ALA A 265 23.33 9.33 -0.07
C ALA A 265 23.51 10.84 0.14
N ALA A 266 23.18 11.34 1.33
CA ALA A 266 23.34 12.75 1.70
C ALA A 266 24.80 13.19 1.60
N LEU A 267 25.71 12.42 2.21
CA LEU A 267 27.15 12.71 2.20
C LEU A 267 27.69 12.74 0.77
N LYS A 268 27.28 11.79 -0.08
CA LYS A 268 27.65 11.74 -1.51
C LYS A 268 27.11 12.91 -2.33
N VAL A 269 25.95 13.47 -1.96
CA VAL A 269 25.42 14.70 -2.55
C VAL A 269 26.26 15.88 -2.09
N PHE A 270 26.52 16.04 -0.79
CA PHE A 270 27.29 17.18 -0.25
C PHE A 270 28.76 17.20 -0.68
N GLU A 271 29.36 16.05 -0.96
CA GLU A 271 30.73 15.96 -1.51
C GLU A 271 30.81 16.47 -2.96
N ARG A 272 29.74 16.28 -3.74
CA ARG A 272 29.66 16.66 -5.16
C ARG A 272 28.98 18.00 -5.42
N ALA A 273 28.13 18.47 -4.51
CA ALA A 273 27.42 19.72 -4.64
C ALA A 273 28.40 20.90 -4.47
N ARG A 274 28.77 21.49 -5.59
CA ARG A 274 29.72 22.61 -5.72
C ARG A 274 29.19 23.58 -6.77
N ILE A 275 29.80 24.75 -6.90
CA ILE A 275 29.45 25.75 -7.92
C ILE A 275 30.28 25.61 -9.20
N ASP A 276 31.44 24.94 -9.14
CA ASP A 276 32.37 24.67 -10.24
C ASP A 276 31.99 23.41 -11.04
N TYR A 277 30.70 23.17 -11.23
CA TYR A 277 30.22 22.04 -12.05
C TYR A 277 30.31 22.38 -13.53
N GLU A 278 30.41 21.34 -14.38
CA GLU A 278 30.32 21.50 -15.83
C GLU A 278 28.94 22.07 -16.21
N PRO A 279 28.87 23.25 -16.85
CA PRO A 279 27.61 23.87 -17.23
C PRO A 279 26.84 23.03 -18.25
N TRP A 280 25.51 23.03 -18.15
CA TRP A 280 24.63 22.35 -19.10
C TRP A 280 24.31 23.28 -20.28
N GLY A 281 25.32 23.62 -21.09
CA GLY A 281 25.21 24.57 -22.21
C GLY A 281 25.67 25.99 -21.85
N GLU A 282 25.45 26.94 -22.77
CA GLU A 282 25.98 28.33 -22.68
C GLU A 282 25.41 29.14 -21.50
N ASP A 283 24.15 28.90 -21.11
CA ASP A 283 23.48 29.59 -19.99
C ASP A 283 23.46 28.77 -18.69
N GLY A 284 24.27 27.71 -18.61
CA GLY A 284 24.22 26.71 -17.53
C GLY A 284 24.99 27.08 -16.26
N GLU A 285 25.63 28.24 -16.21
CA GLU A 285 26.53 28.65 -15.13
C GLU A 285 25.80 29.18 -13.88
N CYS A 286 26.52 29.26 -12.75
CA CYS A 286 25.99 29.86 -11.54
C CYS A 286 25.92 31.40 -11.68
N TYR A 287 24.74 31.99 -11.49
CA TYR A 287 24.58 33.45 -11.55
C TYR A 287 24.81 34.19 -10.21
N ASP A 288 25.03 33.47 -9.11
CA ASP A 288 25.34 34.05 -7.79
C ASP A 288 26.20 33.07 -6.98
N GLU A 289 27.51 33.09 -7.26
CA GLU A 289 28.49 32.18 -6.65
C GLU A 289 28.57 32.33 -5.13
N GLU A 290 28.52 33.56 -4.62
CA GLU A 290 28.67 33.83 -3.19
C GLU A 290 27.48 33.29 -2.41
N SER A 291 26.25 33.59 -2.85
CA SER A 291 25.03 33.11 -2.21
C SER A 291 24.88 31.60 -2.35
N CYS A 292 25.16 31.02 -3.53
CA CYS A 292 25.11 29.58 -3.74
C CYS A 292 26.13 28.84 -2.88
N THR A 293 27.38 29.32 -2.83
CA THR A 293 28.43 28.74 -1.99
C THR A 293 28.06 28.80 -0.51
N ARG A 294 27.55 29.95 -0.05
CA ARG A 294 27.07 30.13 1.33
C ARG A 294 25.92 29.16 1.62
N SER A 295 24.97 29.03 0.70
CA SER A 295 23.81 28.14 0.81
C SER A 295 24.20 26.67 0.89
N LEU A 296 25.09 26.20 0.01
CA LEU A 296 25.62 24.83 0.04
C LEU A 296 26.36 24.53 1.36
N LYS A 297 27.23 25.46 1.80
CA LYS A 297 27.92 25.36 3.09
C LYS A 297 26.95 25.30 4.26
N ASN A 298 25.90 26.13 4.25
CA ASN A 298 24.89 26.17 5.30
C ASN A 298 24.08 24.88 5.36
N THR A 299 23.65 24.32 4.22
CA THR A 299 22.94 23.03 4.19
C THR A 299 23.81 21.90 4.73
N ARG A 300 25.09 21.84 4.32
CA ARG A 300 26.04 20.86 4.86
C ARG A 300 26.22 21.01 6.37
N ARG A 301 26.40 22.25 6.86
CA ARG A 301 26.53 22.53 8.30
C ARG A 301 25.27 22.14 9.07
N LYS A 302 24.08 22.48 8.57
CA LYS A 302 22.80 22.08 9.16
C LYS A 302 22.70 20.56 9.26
N PHE A 303 23.02 19.84 8.18
CA PHE A 303 23.02 18.38 8.19
C PHE A 303 24.02 17.80 9.20
N SER A 304 25.25 18.33 9.27
CA SER A 304 26.25 17.89 10.25
C SER A 304 25.91 18.26 11.70
N ALA A 305 25.22 19.39 11.93
CA ALA A 305 24.81 19.85 13.25
C ALA A 305 23.57 19.10 13.79
N ILE A 306 22.81 18.46 12.90
CA ILE A 306 21.77 17.51 13.27
C ILE A 306 22.47 16.22 13.72
N SER A 307 22.86 16.18 15.00
CA SER A 307 23.40 15.03 15.74
C SER A 307 22.50 13.77 15.55
N PRO A 308 23.02 12.52 15.67
CA PRO A 308 22.54 11.36 14.90
C PRO A 308 21.24 10.70 15.39
N THR A 309 20.45 11.33 16.25
CA THR A 309 19.38 10.60 16.95
C THR A 309 18.01 10.57 16.28
N HIS A 310 17.50 11.55 15.51
CA HIS A 310 16.09 11.42 15.06
C HIS A 310 15.65 12.07 13.74
N LEU A 311 16.51 12.76 12.98
CA LEU A 311 16.01 13.49 11.79
C LEU A 311 16.05 12.70 10.47
N VAL A 312 17.03 11.81 10.29
CA VAL A 312 17.11 10.99 9.06
C VAL A 312 16.20 9.78 9.22
N ARG A 313 15.08 9.81 8.52
CA ARG A 313 14.07 8.75 8.48
C ARG A 313 14.38 7.78 7.33
N ALA A 314 13.72 6.62 7.35
CA ALA A 314 13.86 5.62 6.30
C ALA A 314 13.46 6.16 4.91
N ASP A 315 12.55 7.14 4.87
CA ASP A 315 11.96 7.77 3.68
C ASP A 315 12.57 9.14 3.33
N SER A 316 13.56 9.64 4.08
CA SER A 316 14.06 11.02 3.90
C SER A 316 14.46 11.34 2.45
N LEU A 317 15.10 10.41 1.73
CA LEU A 317 15.52 10.58 0.33
C LEU A 317 14.35 10.61 -0.65
N LEU A 318 13.22 10.00 -0.29
CA LEU A 318 12.00 10.03 -1.10
C LEU A 318 11.14 11.27 -0.82
N ALA A 319 11.52 12.11 0.14
CA ALA A 319 10.84 13.38 0.47
C ALA A 319 9.31 13.21 0.64
N GLU A 320 8.88 12.08 1.19
CA GLU A 320 7.47 11.68 1.25
C GLU A 320 6.57 12.61 2.07
N ASN A 321 7.17 13.47 2.91
CA ASN A 321 6.49 14.47 3.75
C ASN A 321 6.83 15.93 3.35
N GLY A 322 7.27 16.16 2.12
CA GLY A 322 7.44 17.51 1.54
C GLY A 322 8.69 18.29 1.98
N GLU A 323 9.42 17.84 3.01
CA GLU A 323 10.69 18.47 3.40
C GLU A 323 11.90 17.75 2.80
N GLU A 324 12.37 18.24 1.66
CA GLU A 324 13.64 17.80 1.08
C GLU A 324 14.82 18.38 1.87
N THR A 325 15.48 17.52 2.66
CA THR A 325 16.59 17.92 3.55
C THR A 325 17.94 18.08 2.82
N TYR A 326 18.02 17.64 1.56
CA TYR A 326 19.28 17.56 0.80
C TYR A 326 19.51 18.74 -0.14
N ARG A 327 18.47 19.55 -0.43
CA ARG A 327 18.53 20.69 -1.34
C ARG A 327 18.32 22.00 -0.58
N SER A 328 19.11 23.02 -0.89
CA SER A 328 18.85 24.37 -0.38
C SER A 328 17.82 25.06 -1.27
N ARG A 329 16.82 25.73 -0.66
CA ARG A 329 15.85 26.57 -1.37
C ARG A 329 16.43 27.89 -1.88
N ASN A 330 17.65 28.22 -1.46
CA ASN A 330 18.33 29.48 -1.77
C ASN A 330 19.43 29.30 -2.84
N LEU A 331 19.38 28.22 -3.62
CA LEU A 331 20.27 28.06 -4.77
C LEU A 331 19.71 28.82 -5.95
N CYS A 332 20.62 29.30 -6.80
CA CYS A 332 20.28 29.75 -8.13
C CYS A 332 19.64 28.61 -8.94
N LEU A 333 18.82 28.90 -9.95
CA LEU A 333 18.10 27.87 -10.75
C LEU A 333 19.05 26.77 -11.26
N ASN A 334 20.19 27.15 -11.85
CA ASN A 334 21.16 26.20 -12.41
C ASN A 334 21.80 25.31 -11.34
N CYS A 335 22.24 25.89 -10.21
CA CYS A 335 22.74 25.14 -9.06
C CYS A 335 21.67 24.22 -8.47
N SER A 336 20.41 24.66 -8.43
CA SER A 336 19.27 23.89 -7.95
C SER A 336 19.03 22.66 -8.83
N ILE A 337 19.06 22.81 -10.16
CA ILE A 337 18.94 21.72 -11.12
C ILE A 337 20.12 20.75 -10.99
N TYR A 338 21.36 21.26 -10.91
CA TYR A 338 22.56 20.43 -10.75
C TYR A 338 22.51 19.58 -9.47
N VAL A 339 22.27 20.21 -8.31
CA VAL A 339 22.08 19.47 -7.05
C VAL A 339 20.86 18.55 -7.12
N GLY A 340 19.83 18.98 -7.84
CA GLY A 340 18.67 18.20 -8.24
C GLY A 340 19.03 16.84 -8.82
N ALA A 341 19.84 16.84 -9.87
CA ALA A 341 20.31 15.65 -10.56
C ALA A 341 21.18 14.76 -9.67
N LEU A 342 22.02 15.34 -8.79
CA LEU A 342 22.80 14.58 -7.82
C LEU A 342 21.90 13.80 -6.85
N VAL A 343 20.84 14.45 -6.34
CA VAL A 343 19.86 13.82 -5.44
C VAL A 343 19.10 12.71 -6.17
N ASP A 344 18.65 12.95 -7.40
CA ASP A 344 17.89 11.96 -8.17
C ASP A 344 18.73 10.73 -8.52
N LYS A 345 20.02 10.92 -8.79
CA LYS A 345 20.97 9.81 -8.95
C LYS A 345 21.05 8.95 -7.68
N GLN A 346 21.02 9.55 -6.49
CA GLN A 346 20.97 8.77 -5.25
C GLN A 346 19.61 8.12 -5.02
N ARG A 347 18.49 8.81 -5.34
CA ARG A 347 17.14 8.24 -5.26
C ARG A 347 16.99 6.99 -6.12
N ALA A 348 17.47 7.03 -7.36
CA ALA A 348 17.45 5.88 -8.26
C ALA A 348 18.24 4.70 -7.68
N LYS A 349 19.43 4.96 -7.12
CA LYS A 349 20.24 3.92 -6.45
C LYS A 349 19.54 3.35 -5.22
N PHE A 350 18.94 4.20 -4.40
CA PHE A 350 18.18 3.80 -3.22
C PHE A 350 16.99 2.92 -3.58
N TRP A 351 16.21 3.34 -4.58
CA TRP A 351 15.06 2.60 -5.09
C TRP A 351 15.43 1.24 -5.68
N ASN A 352 16.47 1.19 -6.51
CA ASN A 352 16.92 -0.05 -7.13
C ASN A 352 17.57 -1.02 -6.14
N ALA A 353 17.93 -0.54 -4.95
CA ALA A 353 18.52 -1.36 -3.90
C ALA A 353 17.48 -1.96 -2.93
N PHE A 354 16.18 -1.72 -3.14
CA PHE A 354 15.14 -2.54 -2.53
C PHE A 354 15.22 -3.95 -3.11
N PRO A 355 15.11 -5.00 -2.27
CA PRO A 355 15.19 -6.37 -2.74
C PRO A 355 14.17 -6.61 -3.87
N SER A 356 14.69 -6.95 -5.05
CA SER A 356 13.89 -7.23 -6.23
C SER A 356 13.12 -8.54 -6.03
N LYS A 357 11.82 -8.43 -5.75
CA LYS A 357 10.73 -9.32 -6.18
C LYS A 357 10.87 -10.85 -6.04
N ARG A 358 11.81 -11.43 -5.29
CA ARG A 358 11.90 -12.90 -5.18
C ARG A 358 12.16 -13.40 -3.77
N ARG A 359 11.20 -14.25 -3.39
CA ARG A 359 11.03 -15.03 -2.17
C ARG A 359 10.61 -14.23 -0.95
#